data_AF-A0A6L8EIU3-F1
#
_entry.id   AF-A0A6L8EIU3-F1
#
_cell.length_a   1.000
_cell.length_b   1.000
_cell.length_c   1.000
_cell.angle_alpha   90.00
_cell.angle_beta   90.00
_cell.angle_gamma   90.00
#
_symmetry.space_group_name_H-M   'P 1'
#
loop_
_entity.id
_entity.type
_entity.pdbx_description
1 polymer ?
#
loop_
_entity_poly.entity_id
_entity_poly.type
_entity_poly.pdbx_seq_one_letter_code
_entity_poly.pdbx_strand_id
1 'polypeptide(L)'
;MMHYTQLGYIGITASDTGAWRTFAGEYLGMQVVDGSDGGLALRMDERRHRILIEPAQDDGLAFLGLETSGPEQLEAAATRLQAQG
;
A
#
# COMPACT_ATOMS: atom_id res chain seq x y z
N MET A 1 8.67 23.11 5.42
CA MET A 1 7.53 22.49 6.12
C MET A 1 6.64 21.82 5.09
N MET A 2 7.01 20.59 4.72
CA MET A 2 6.17 19.61 4.02
C MET A 2 6.68 18.26 4.54
N HIS A 3 5.87 17.56 5.33
CA HIS A 3 6.30 16.33 6.03
C HIS A 3 6.10 15.07 5.17
N TYR A 4 5.26 15.16 4.14
CA TYR A 4 4.94 14.08 3.23
C TYR A 4 5.24 14.53 1.80
N THR A 5 5.91 13.67 1.03
CA THR A 5 6.36 13.97 -0.34
C THR A 5 5.42 13.39 -1.38
N GLN A 6 4.86 12.20 -1.13
CA GLN A 6 4.00 11.48 -2.05
C GLN A 6 3.25 10.35 -1.34
N LEU A 7 2.29 9.76 -2.05
CA LEU A 7 1.74 8.47 -1.71
C LEU A 7 2.77 7.37 -2.04
N GLY A 8 3.24 6.66 -1.02
CA GLY A 8 4.17 5.55 -1.17
C GLY A 8 3.46 4.31 -1.70
N TYR A 9 2.43 3.85 -0.97
CA TYR A 9 1.61 2.70 -1.32
C TYR A 9 0.20 2.80 -0.72
N ILE A 10 -0.72 1.97 -1.20
CA ILE A 10 -2.07 1.80 -0.64
C ILE A 10 -2.32 0.34 -0.27
N GLY A 11 -3.09 0.10 0.79
CA GLY A 11 -3.65 -1.19 1.15
C GLY A 11 -5.14 -1.23 0.84
N ILE A 12 -5.59 -2.25 0.13
CA ILE A 12 -6.99 -2.47 -0.25
C ILE A 12 -7.42 -3.82 0.31
N THR A 13 -8.58 -3.86 0.95
CA THR A 13 -9.23 -5.14 1.26
C THR A 13 -10.04 -5.62 0.05
N ALA A 14 -10.03 -6.93 -0.19
CA ALA A 14 -10.75 -7.54 -1.29
C ALA A 14 -11.38 -8.88 -0.91
N SER A 15 -12.65 -9.04 -1.27
CA SER A 15 -13.41 -10.29 -1.20
C SER A 15 -12.99 -11.31 -2.26
N ASP A 16 -12.42 -10.85 -3.37
CA ASP A 16 -11.85 -11.69 -4.42
C ASP A 16 -10.44 -11.21 -4.81
N THR A 17 -9.42 -11.80 -4.18
CA THR A 17 -8.03 -11.50 -4.53
C THR A 17 -7.61 -12.09 -5.89
N GLY A 18 -8.33 -13.11 -6.39
CA GLY A 18 -8.10 -13.69 -7.71
C GLY A 18 -8.43 -12.70 -8.82
N ALA A 19 -9.55 -11.99 -8.69
CA ALA A 19 -9.92 -10.90 -9.60
C ALA A 19 -8.84 -9.79 -9.64
N TRP A 20 -8.26 -9.44 -8.48
CA TRP A 20 -7.16 -8.48 -8.41
C TRP A 20 -5.88 -8.97 -9.09
N ARG A 21 -5.53 -10.25 -8.93
CA ARG A 21 -4.38 -10.86 -9.62
C ARG A 21 -4.52 -10.73 -11.13
N THR A 22 -5.66 -11.12 -11.68
CA THR A 22 -5.95 -11.03 -13.11
C THR A 22 -5.96 -9.57 -13.57
N PHE A 23 -6.69 -8.69 -12.86
CA PHE A 23 -6.75 -7.27 -13.22
C PHE A 23 -5.37 -6.61 -13.25
N ALA A 24 -4.62 -6.72 -12.16
CA ALA A 24 -3.33 -6.07 -12.04
C ALA A 24 -2.26 -6.70 -12.94
N GLY A 25 -2.21 -8.03 -13.00
CA GLY A 25 -1.22 -8.77 -13.77
C GLY A 25 -1.46 -8.73 -15.28
N GLU A 26 -2.69 -9.02 -15.72
CA GLU A 26 -2.99 -9.20 -17.15
C GLU A 26 -3.39 -7.90 -17.85
N TYR A 27 -4.14 -7.02 -17.17
CA TYR A 27 -4.62 -5.79 -17.80
C TYR A 27 -3.73 -4.58 -17.53
N LEU A 28 -3.21 -4.44 -16.31
CA LEU A 28 -2.35 -3.31 -15.95
C LEU A 28 -0.85 -3.59 -16.15
N GLY A 29 -0.46 -4.84 -16.39
CA GLY A 29 0.94 -5.24 -16.57
C GLY A 29 1.79 -5.05 -15.31
N MET A 30 1.17 -5.04 -14.13
CA MET A 30 1.89 -4.97 -12.86
C MET A 30 2.53 -6.33 -12.54
N GLN A 31 3.67 -6.28 -11.88
CA GLN A 31 4.23 -7.48 -11.28
C GLN A 31 3.38 -7.86 -10.06
N VAL A 32 2.86 -9.09 -10.06
CA VAL A 32 2.10 -9.66 -8.94
C VAL A 32 3.02 -10.57 -8.13
N VAL A 33 3.06 -10.35 -6.82
CA VAL A 33 3.81 -11.17 -5.86
C VAL A 33 2.82 -11.70 -4.82
N ASP A 34 2.85 -13.01 -4.56
CA ASP A 34 2.02 -13.62 -3.53
C ASP A 34 2.45 -13.16 -2.14
N GLY A 35 1.48 -12.75 -1.33
CA GLY A 35 1.64 -12.38 0.08
C GLY A 35 1.20 -13.50 1.03
N SER A 36 1.20 -13.22 2.33
CA SER A 36 0.63 -14.11 3.34
C SER A 36 -0.89 -14.19 3.22
N ASP A 37 -1.46 -15.29 3.69
CA ASP A 37 -2.91 -15.50 3.85
C ASP A 37 -3.75 -15.32 2.57
N GLY A 38 -3.14 -15.40 1.39
CA GLY A 38 -3.83 -15.22 0.11
C GLY A 38 -3.88 -13.76 -0.38
N GLY A 39 -3.14 -12.86 0.27
CA GLY A 39 -2.94 -11.48 -0.19
C GLY A 39 -1.96 -11.35 -1.35
N LEU A 40 -1.86 -10.14 -1.91
CA LEU A 40 -0.99 -9.83 -3.04
C LEU A 40 -0.20 -8.54 -2.79
N ALA A 41 1.04 -8.50 -3.25
CA ALA A 41 1.81 -7.27 -3.42
C ALA A 41 1.95 -6.95 -4.91
N LEU A 42 1.44 -5.80 -5.32
CA LEU A 42 1.42 -5.36 -6.72
C LEU A 42 2.46 -4.26 -6.92
N ARG A 43 3.37 -4.48 -7.87
CA ARG A 43 4.47 -3.57 -8.19
C ARG A 43 4.36 -3.07 -9.63
N MET A 44 4.51 -1.76 -9.81
CA MET A 44 4.47 -1.10 -11.13
C MET A 44 5.75 -0.32 -11.48
N ASP A 45 6.64 -0.10 -10.51
CA ASP A 45 7.87 0.66 -10.69
C ASP A 45 9.02 0.08 -9.82
N GLU A 46 10.06 0.86 -9.58
CA GLU A 46 11.24 0.46 -8.80
C GLU A 46 10.97 0.27 -7.30
N ARG A 47 9.79 0.66 -6.77
CA ARG A 47 9.44 0.37 -5.38
C ARG A 47 9.03 -1.09 -5.22
N ARG A 48 9.16 -1.62 -4.00
CA ARG A 48 8.81 -3.02 -3.71
C ARG A 48 7.35 -3.36 -4.02
N HIS A 49 6.44 -2.41 -3.80
CA HIS A 49 5.03 -2.48 -4.16
C HIS A 49 4.44 -1.07 -4.18
N ARG A 50 3.32 -0.90 -4.89
CA ARG A 50 2.47 0.31 -4.84
C ARG A 50 1.08 0.02 -4.28
N ILE A 51 0.60 -1.22 -4.43
CA ILE A 51 -0.70 -1.65 -3.92
C ILE A 51 -0.51 -2.98 -3.18
N LEU A 52 -1.08 -3.09 -1.99
CA LEU A 52 -1.19 -4.31 -1.21
C LEU A 52 -2.66 -4.71 -1.19
N ILE A 53 -2.95 -5.97 -1.53
CA ILE A 53 -4.30 -6.54 -1.49
C ILE A 53 -4.37 -7.50 -0.32
N GLU A 54 -5.30 -7.24 0.60
CA GLU A 54 -5.56 -8.08 1.77
C GLU A 54 -6.92 -8.77 1.62
N PRO A 55 -7.01 -10.09 1.79
CA PRO A 55 -8.30 -10.79 1.74
C PRO A 55 -9.19 -10.33 2.89
N ALA A 56 -10.45 -9.97 2.59
CA ALA A 56 -11.46 -9.65 3.61
C ALA A 56 -12.86 -9.96 3.09
N GLN A 57 -13.88 -9.88 3.95
CA GLN A 57 -15.27 -10.04 3.52
C GLN A 57 -15.76 -8.86 2.67
N ASP A 58 -15.32 -7.64 3.01
CA ASP A 58 -15.76 -6.40 2.38
C ASP A 58 -14.61 -5.73 1.63
N ASP A 59 -14.92 -5.19 0.45
CA ASP A 59 -13.98 -4.44 -0.36
C ASP A 59 -13.83 -3.01 0.17
N GLY A 60 -12.60 -2.48 0.21
CA GLY A 60 -12.38 -1.12 0.72
C GLY A 60 -10.94 -0.69 0.85
N LEU A 61 -10.75 0.54 1.33
CA LEU A 61 -9.44 1.06 1.69
C LEU A 61 -9.07 0.56 3.09
N ALA A 62 -7.96 -0.17 3.20
CA ALA A 62 -7.42 -0.63 4.48
C ALA A 62 -6.50 0.44 5.10
N PHE A 63 -5.51 0.92 4.33
CA PHE A 63 -4.53 1.89 4.80
C PHE A 63 -3.84 2.64 3.66
N LEU A 64 -3.16 3.73 4.01
CA LEU A 64 -2.31 4.52 3.13
C LEU A 64 -0.90 4.60 3.72
N GLY A 65 0.12 4.32 2.91
CA GLY A 65 1.52 4.57 3.25
C GLY A 65 1.98 5.88 2.62
N LEU A 66 2.17 6.93 3.43
CA LEU A 66 2.70 8.22 2.97
C LEU A 66 4.22 8.27 3.11
N GLU A 67 4.90 8.69 2.05
CA GLU A 67 6.36 8.83 2.05
C GLU A 67 6.77 10.17 2.66
N THR A 68 7.80 10.16 3.50
CA THR A 68 8.44 11.37 4.03
C THR A 68 9.74 11.65 3.27
N SER A 69 10.28 12.86 3.39
CA SER A 69 11.55 13.22 2.74
C SER A 69 12.78 12.48 3.28
N GLY A 70 12.63 11.75 4.39
CA GLY A 70 13.72 11.07 5.05
C GLY A 70 13.34 10.53 6.44
N PRO A 71 14.25 9.78 7.08
CA PRO A 71 14.00 9.12 8.36
C PRO A 71 13.71 10.12 9.49
N GLU A 72 14.38 11.27 9.52
CA GLU A 72 14.12 12.31 10.52
C GLU A 72 12.71 12.88 10.40
N GLN A 73 12.20 13.05 9.18
CA GLN A 73 10.83 13.54 8.97
C GLN A 73 9.79 12.46 9.25
N LEU A 74 10.15 11.18 9.09
CA LEU A 74 9.31 10.07 9.53
C LEU A 74 9.16 10.07 11.06
N GLU A 75 10.27 10.19 11.79
CA GLU A 75 10.27 10.25 13.25
C GLU A 75 9.48 11.48 13.76
N ALA A 76 9.69 12.64 13.12
CA ALA A 76 8.95 13.86 13.45
C ALA A 76 7.46 13.73 13.16
N ALA A 77 7.08 13.07 12.06
CA ALA A 77 5.68 12.80 11.74
C ALA A 77 5.03 11.85 12.76
N ALA A 78 5.73 10.78 13.15
CA ALA A 78 5.27 9.83 14.16
C ALA A 78 5.08 10.50 15.53
N THR A 79 6.08 11.25 15.99
CA THR A 79 6.01 12.02 17.24
C THR A 79 4.83 13.00 17.24
N ARG A 80 4.62 13.71 16.12
CA ARG A 80 3.49 14.64 15.99
C ARG A 80 2.14 13.94 16.07
N LEU A 81 1.99 12.77 15.43
CA LEU A 81 0.73 12.01 15.46
C LEU A 81 0.47 11.45 16.87
N GLN A 82 1.48 10.86 17.52
CA GLN A 82 1.36 10.34 18.89
C GLN A 82 0.94 11.43 19.90
N ALA A 83 1.42 12.66 19.71
CA ALA A 83 1.01 13.80 20.55
C ALA A 83 -0.46 14.23 20.32
N GLN A 84 -1.11 13.76 19.25
CA GLN A 84 -2.47 14.13 18.85
C GLN A 84 -3.50 13.00 19.05
N GLY A 85 -3.07 11.74 19.22
CA GLY A 85 -3.93 10.57 19.49
C GLY A 85 -3.97 9.58 18.34
#